data_AF-J3MDH8-F1
#
_entry.id   AF-J3MDH8-F1
#
_cell.length_a   1.000
_cell.length_b   1.000
_cell.length_c   1.000
_cell.angle_alpha   90.00
_cell.angle_beta   90.00
_cell.angle_gamma   90.00
#
_symmetry.space_group_name_H-M   'P 1'
#
loop_
_entity.id
_entity.type
_entity.pdbx_description
1 polymer ?
#
loop_
_entity_poly.entity_id
_entity_poly.type
_entity_poly.pdbx_seq_one_letter_code
_entity_poly.pdbx_strand_id
1 'polypeptide(L)'
;MFAPASDAIADEMRWVLEKCDSPWQLTGERRKAGCATSMEDLVELPMSLLGTRRLHALSTAGMLPVEAASGKMVTCHDMTYPYAVFYCHMAGPATRAYSVALASRDAGAELTAMEVLAVCHLNTSRWSSKHPFLLAMRAKPGDVAPCHFLPKSSVIWVPIVEQGDGRAAVQ
;
A
#
# COMPACT_ATOMS: atom_id res chain seq x y z
N MET A 1 14.41 -30.20 -9.46
CA MET A 1 14.35 -28.80 -9.93
C MET A 1 12.91 -28.38 -9.80
N PHE A 2 12.61 -27.35 -9.01
CA PHE A 2 11.23 -26.88 -8.85
C PHE A 2 10.79 -26.11 -10.10
N ALA A 3 9.48 -25.95 -10.28
CA ALA A 3 8.97 -25.10 -11.35
C ALA A 3 9.29 -23.63 -11.03
N PRO A 4 9.52 -22.76 -12.03
CA PRO A 4 9.84 -21.34 -11.80
C PRO A 4 8.83 -20.60 -10.91
N ALA A 5 7.54 -20.96 -11.00
CA ALA A 5 6.51 -20.40 -10.14
C ALA A 5 6.66 -20.82 -8.66
N SER A 6 7.12 -22.04 -8.40
CA SER A 6 7.40 -22.54 -7.05
C SER A 6 8.59 -21.84 -6.42
N ASP A 7 9.63 -21.54 -7.21
CA ASP A 7 10.79 -20.78 -6.73
C ASP A 7 10.40 -19.34 -6.38
N ALA A 8 9.58 -18.67 -7.20
CA ALA A 8 9.08 -17.33 -6.91
C ALA A 8 8.26 -17.28 -5.60
N ILE A 9 7.36 -18.26 -5.40
CA ILE A 9 6.59 -18.37 -4.15
C ILE A 9 7.51 -18.57 -2.95
N ALA A 10 8.53 -19.43 -3.08
CA ALA A 10 9.48 -19.67 -1.99
C ALA A 10 10.30 -18.42 -1.63
N ASP A 11 10.68 -17.62 -2.63
CA ASP A 11 11.40 -16.36 -2.43
C ASP A 11 10.51 -15.29 -1.76
N GLU A 12 9.23 -15.21 -2.14
CA GLU A 12 8.26 -14.32 -1.46
C GLU A 12 8.05 -14.75 0.00
N MET A 13 7.85 -16.04 0.27
CA MET A 13 7.71 -16.55 1.64
C MET A 13 8.95 -16.27 2.48
N ARG A 14 10.15 -16.43 1.91
CA ARG A 14 11.42 -16.10 2.57
C ARG A 14 11.47 -14.61 2.90
N TRP A 15 11.09 -13.73 1.97
CA TRP A 15 11.05 -12.29 2.20
C TRP A 15 10.10 -11.92 3.34
N VAL A 16 8.92 -12.57 3.42
CA VAL A 16 7.97 -12.36 4.50
C VAL A 16 8.61 -12.67 5.85
N LEU A 17 9.25 -13.84 5.99
CA LEU A 17 9.95 -14.22 7.22
C LEU A 17 11.06 -13.21 7.57
N GLU A 18 11.91 -12.85 6.60
CA GLU A 18 13.01 -11.90 6.81
C GLU A 18 12.53 -10.52 7.25
N LYS A 19 11.37 -10.06 6.79
CA LYS A 19 10.80 -8.78 7.19
C LYS A 19 10.06 -8.89 8.51
N CYS A 20 9.19 -9.89 8.66
CA CYS A 20 8.29 -10.04 9.80
C CYS A 20 8.99 -10.48 11.08
N ASP A 21 10.02 -11.33 10.99
CA ASP A 21 10.75 -11.83 12.16
C ASP A 21 11.90 -10.90 12.58
N SER A 22 12.10 -9.80 11.85
CA SER A 22 13.26 -8.94 12.06
C SER A 22 13.13 -8.03 13.30
N PRO A 23 14.18 -7.87 14.12
CA PRO A 23 14.14 -7.05 15.33
C PRO A 23 13.84 -5.56 15.10
N TRP A 24 14.05 -5.04 13.89
CA TRP A 24 13.72 -3.64 13.56
C TRP A 24 12.21 -3.37 13.62
N GLN A 25 11.38 -4.41 13.57
CA GLN A 25 9.94 -4.29 13.79
C GLN A 25 9.59 -3.80 15.21
N LEU A 26 10.47 -4.04 16.19
CA LEU A 26 10.22 -3.83 17.61
C LEU A 26 10.88 -2.56 18.17
N THR A 27 11.61 -1.80 17.35
CA THR A 27 12.48 -0.72 17.87
C THR A 27 12.08 0.67 17.36
N GLY A 28 11.48 1.44 18.28
CA GLY A 28 11.55 2.90 18.33
C GLY A 28 10.31 3.70 17.89
N GLU A 29 10.22 4.93 18.38
CA GLU A 29 9.20 5.96 18.05
C GLU A 29 9.15 6.36 16.56
N ARG A 30 10.02 5.78 15.71
CA ARG A 30 10.14 6.07 14.26
C ARG A 30 9.85 4.87 13.37
N ARG A 31 9.19 3.83 13.87
CA ARG A 31 8.76 2.68 13.07
C ARG A 31 7.93 3.17 11.88
N LYS A 32 8.30 2.74 10.66
CA LYS A 32 7.60 3.10 9.40
C LYS A 32 6.91 1.94 8.72
N ALA A 33 7.10 0.73 9.23
CA ALA A 33 6.52 -0.49 8.68
C ALA A 33 6.45 -1.60 9.74
N GLY A 34 5.64 -2.61 9.49
CA GLY A 34 5.41 -3.74 10.37
C GLY A 34 4.58 -4.84 9.72
N CYS A 35 4.54 -6.01 10.35
CA CYS A 35 3.62 -7.06 9.94
C CYS A 35 2.41 -7.14 10.89
N ALA A 36 1.24 -7.39 10.33
CA ALA A 36 0.01 -7.74 11.04
C ALA A 36 -0.34 -9.19 10.71
N THR A 37 -0.47 -10.03 11.73
CA THR A 37 -0.75 -11.47 11.61
C THR A 37 -2.14 -11.83 12.17
N SER A 38 -2.89 -10.82 12.61
CA SER A 38 -4.26 -10.91 13.10
C SER A 38 -5.09 -9.75 12.54
N MET A 39 -6.42 -9.84 12.66
CA MET A 39 -7.30 -8.75 12.21
C MET A 39 -7.21 -7.54 13.14
N GLU A 40 -6.95 -7.77 14.42
CA GLU A 40 -6.67 -6.77 15.44
C GLU A 40 -5.39 -5.99 15.09
N ASP A 41 -4.30 -6.70 14.79
CA ASP A 41 -3.03 -6.05 14.40
C ASP A 41 -3.19 -5.26 13.09
N LEU A 42 -4.02 -5.73 12.16
CA LEU A 42 -4.27 -5.06 10.89
C LEU A 42 -4.94 -3.68 11.08
N VAL A 43 -5.56 -3.45 12.24
CA VAL A 43 -6.16 -2.17 12.64
C VAL A 43 -5.24 -1.37 13.56
N GLU A 44 -4.68 -2.01 14.59
CA GLU A 44 -3.86 -1.34 15.60
C GLU A 44 -2.52 -0.83 15.04
N LEU A 45 -1.92 -1.56 14.10
CA LEU A 45 -0.65 -1.18 13.50
C LEU A 45 -0.75 0.13 12.71
N PRO A 46 -1.70 0.32 11.77
CA PRO A 46 -1.93 1.60 11.13
C PRO A 46 -2.22 2.74 12.12
N MET A 47 -2.99 2.50 13.19
CA MET A 47 -3.26 3.52 14.22
C MET A 47 -1.99 3.98 14.90
N SER A 48 -1.11 3.03 15.24
CA SER A 48 0.21 3.30 15.83
C SER A 48 1.12 4.07 14.87
N LEU A 49 1.21 3.65 13.60
CA LEU A 49 2.04 4.28 12.59
C LEU A 49 1.59 5.72 12.24
N LEU A 50 0.27 5.96 12.19
CA LEU A 50 -0.30 7.27 11.88
C LEU A 50 -0.46 8.17 13.10
N GLY A 51 -0.36 7.62 14.31
CA GLY A 51 -0.52 8.35 15.57
C GLY A 51 -1.96 8.80 15.84
N THR A 52 -2.96 8.10 15.32
CA THR A 52 -4.38 8.42 15.48
C THR A 52 -5.24 7.17 15.42
N ARG A 53 -6.35 7.16 16.18
CA ARG A 53 -7.36 6.09 16.14
C ARG A 53 -8.48 6.34 15.13
N ARG A 54 -8.57 7.57 14.59
CA ARG A 54 -9.60 7.94 13.63
C ARG A 54 -9.08 7.70 12.22
N LEU A 55 -9.32 6.51 11.72
CA LEU A 55 -8.88 6.07 10.40
C LEU A 55 -10.07 5.66 9.53
N HIS A 56 -9.91 5.84 8.24
CA HIS A 56 -10.78 5.27 7.23
C HIS A 56 -10.00 4.22 6.43
N ALA A 57 -10.63 3.06 6.19
CA ALA A 57 -10.05 1.95 5.46
C ALA A 57 -10.55 1.95 4.01
N LEU A 58 -9.63 1.85 3.07
CA LEU A 58 -9.91 1.77 1.64
C LEU A 58 -9.47 0.40 1.12
N SER A 59 -10.41 -0.34 0.55
CA SER A 59 -10.17 -1.62 -0.11
C SER A 59 -10.98 -1.71 -1.39
N THR A 60 -10.62 -2.65 -2.26
CA THR A 60 -11.34 -2.91 -3.51
C THR A 60 -12.76 -3.47 -3.29
N ALA A 61 -13.07 -3.98 -2.09
CA ALA A 61 -14.33 -4.65 -1.77
C ALA A 61 -15.37 -3.78 -1.04
N GLY A 62 -15.02 -2.55 -0.63
CA GLY A 62 -15.85 -1.71 0.23
C GLY A 62 -15.78 -0.22 -0.11
N MET A 63 -15.80 0.12 -1.40
CA MET A 63 -15.40 1.43 -1.88
C MET A 63 -16.38 2.55 -1.52
N LEU A 64 -15.90 3.50 -0.71
CA LEU A 64 -16.27 4.90 -0.91
C LEU A 64 -15.44 5.43 -2.10
N PRO A 65 -16.03 6.18 -3.04
CA PRO A 65 -15.27 6.87 -4.07
C PRO A 65 -14.35 7.89 -3.41
N VAL A 66 -13.09 7.53 -3.24
CA VAL A 66 -12.08 8.45 -2.75
C VAL A 66 -11.56 9.24 -3.93
N GLU A 67 -11.95 10.50 -4.01
CA GLU A 67 -11.11 11.53 -4.62
C GLU A 67 -9.74 11.45 -3.94
N ALA A 68 -8.68 11.35 -4.75
CA ALA A 68 -7.35 10.95 -4.35
C ALA A 68 -6.97 11.28 -2.88
N ALA A 69 -6.95 10.26 -2.01
CA ALA A 69 -6.48 10.49 -0.65
C ALA A 69 -4.99 10.85 -0.71
N SER A 70 -4.66 12.01 -0.15
CA SER A 70 -3.30 12.56 -0.15
C SER A 70 -2.83 12.83 1.27
N GLY A 71 -1.53 12.68 1.49
CA GLY A 71 -0.91 12.90 2.80
C GLY A 71 -0.40 11.61 3.45
N LYS A 72 -0.35 11.59 4.79
CA LYS A 72 0.13 10.44 5.55
C LYS A 72 -0.88 9.29 5.41
N MET A 73 -0.43 8.15 4.90
CA MET A 73 -1.22 6.93 4.78
C MET A 73 -0.37 5.72 5.12
N VAL A 74 -1.03 4.64 5.53
CA VAL A 74 -0.41 3.32 5.70
C VAL A 74 -1.05 2.37 4.69
N THR A 75 -0.23 1.66 3.93
CA THR A 75 -0.72 0.59 3.06
C THR A 75 -0.30 -0.74 3.63
N CYS A 76 -1.27 -1.63 3.86
CA CYS A 76 -1.07 -3.01 4.27
C CYS A 76 -1.30 -3.93 3.07
N HIS A 77 -0.28 -4.70 2.71
CA HIS A 77 -0.32 -5.64 1.58
C HIS A 77 -0.49 -7.06 2.11
N ASP A 78 -1.41 -7.83 1.53
CA ASP A 78 -1.45 -9.27 1.75
C ASP A 78 -0.22 -9.92 1.14
N MET A 79 0.47 -10.72 1.94
CA MET A 79 1.70 -11.36 1.53
C MET A 79 1.47 -12.81 1.12
N THR A 80 2.25 -13.31 0.18
CA THR A 80 2.29 -14.73 -0.19
C THR A 80 2.91 -15.54 0.95
N TYR A 81 2.06 -16.04 1.85
CA TYR A 81 2.46 -16.85 2.99
C TYR A 81 1.33 -17.86 3.34
N PRO A 82 1.63 -19.04 3.92
CA PRO A 82 0.60 -20.05 4.20
C PRO A 82 -0.49 -19.60 5.18
N TYR A 83 -0.22 -18.56 5.96
CA TYR A 83 -1.14 -17.93 6.90
C TYR A 83 -1.33 -16.46 6.53
N ALA A 84 -2.44 -15.86 6.97
CA ALA A 84 -2.71 -14.45 6.73
C ALA A 84 -1.63 -13.57 7.38
N VAL A 85 -0.83 -12.89 6.56
CA VAL A 85 0.18 -11.93 6.99
C VAL A 85 0.06 -10.71 6.11
N PHE A 86 -0.10 -9.55 6.73
CA PHE A 86 -0.11 -8.26 6.05
C PHE A 86 1.16 -7.48 6.35
N TYR A 87 1.91 -7.08 5.33
CA TYR A 87 3.00 -6.14 5.50
C TYR A 87 2.48 -4.70 5.35
N CYS A 88 2.43 -3.97 6.46
CA CYS A 88 2.01 -2.59 6.51
C CYS A 88 3.21 -1.64 6.46
N HIS A 89 3.15 -0.60 5.64
CA HIS A 89 4.15 0.45 5.63
C HIS A 89 3.58 1.84 5.35
N MET A 90 4.25 2.85 5.91
CA MET A 90 4.01 4.24 5.56
C MET A 90 4.72 4.56 4.26
N ALA A 91 3.92 4.91 3.27
CA ALA A 91 4.43 5.61 2.11
C ALA A 91 4.70 7.07 2.52
N GLY A 92 5.84 7.64 2.09
CA GLY A 92 6.24 9.00 2.47
C GLY A 92 5.14 10.06 2.16
N PRO A 93 5.23 11.27 2.73
CA PRO A 93 4.15 12.27 2.71
C PRO A 93 3.69 12.69 1.29
N ALA A 94 4.51 12.44 0.27
CA ALA A 94 4.14 12.63 -1.13
C ALA A 94 3.68 11.31 -1.76
N THR A 95 2.72 10.64 -1.14
CA THR A 95 2.06 9.47 -1.71
C THR A 95 0.58 9.79 -1.89
N ARG A 96 0.00 9.32 -3.01
CA ARG A 96 -1.43 9.46 -3.29
C ARG A 96 -2.01 8.10 -3.64
N ALA A 97 -3.23 7.87 -3.17
CA ALA A 97 -4.04 6.73 -3.54
C ALA A 97 -5.11 7.16 -4.55
N TYR A 98 -5.45 6.27 -5.48
CA TYR A 98 -6.46 6.50 -6.51
C TYR A 98 -7.38 5.30 -6.62
N SER A 99 -8.68 5.55 -6.77
CA SER A 99 -9.60 4.59 -7.35
C SER A 99 -9.48 4.65 -8.88
N VAL A 100 -9.32 3.49 -9.52
CA VAL A 100 -9.17 3.36 -10.97
C VAL A 100 -10.16 2.32 -11.48
N ALA A 101 -10.99 2.68 -12.44
CA ALA A 101 -11.80 1.71 -13.18
C ALA A 101 -10.97 1.11 -14.33
N LEU A 102 -10.73 -0.20 -14.27
CA LEU A 102 -10.12 -0.96 -15.35
C LEU A 102 -11.24 -1.58 -16.20
N ALA A 103 -11.32 -1.20 -17.48
CA ALA A 103 -12.26 -1.77 -18.42
C ALA A 103 -11.59 -2.84 -19.30
N SER A 104 -12.26 -3.99 -19.50
CA SER A 104 -11.84 -4.93 -20.54
C SER A 104 -12.04 -4.32 -21.93
N ARG A 105 -11.08 -4.58 -22.82
CA ARG A 105 -11.13 -4.14 -24.22
C ARG A 105 -11.74 -5.20 -25.14
N ASP A 106 -12.19 -6.34 -24.61
CA ASP A 106 -12.77 -7.41 -25.42
C ASP A 106 -14.09 -6.93 -26.05
N ALA A 107 -14.00 -6.58 -27.34
CA ALA A 107 -15.07 -6.06 -28.16
C ALA A 107 -16.14 -7.14 -28.37
N GLY A 108 -17.11 -7.21 -27.46
CA GLY A 108 -18.28 -8.10 -27.60
C GLY A 108 -18.90 -8.55 -26.28
N ALA A 109 -18.17 -8.46 -25.17
CA ALA A 109 -18.75 -8.60 -23.85
C ALA A 109 -19.14 -7.21 -23.33
N GLU A 110 -20.24 -7.14 -22.56
CA GLU A 110 -20.59 -5.96 -21.77
C GLU A 110 -19.34 -5.43 -21.05
N LEU A 111 -19.13 -4.10 -21.01
CA LEU A 111 -18.00 -3.46 -20.36
C LEU A 111 -17.93 -3.92 -18.90
N THR A 112 -17.16 -4.97 -18.65
CA THR A 112 -16.83 -5.44 -17.32
C THR A 112 -15.75 -4.50 -16.82
N ALA A 113 -16.17 -3.47 -16.11
CA ALA A 113 -15.28 -2.58 -15.39
C ALA A 113 -15.01 -3.17 -14.00
N MET A 114 -13.74 -3.29 -13.64
CA MET A 114 -13.32 -3.61 -12.29
C MET A 114 -12.72 -2.36 -11.65
N GLU A 115 -13.20 -2.00 -10.47
CA GLU A 115 -12.55 -0.98 -9.66
C GLU A 115 -11.32 -1.57 -8.95
N VAL A 116 -10.20 -0.86 -9.06
CA VAL A 116 -8.94 -1.21 -8.40
C VAL A 116 -8.37 0.01 -7.70
N LEU A 117 -7.52 -0.24 -6.70
CA LEU A 117 -6.76 0.81 -6.05
C LEU A 117 -5.36 0.90 -6.65
N ALA A 118 -4.89 2.12 -6.88
CA ALA A 118 -3.52 2.41 -7.27
C ALA A 118 -2.88 3.35 -6.26
N VAL A 119 -1.59 3.15 -5.98
CA VAL A 119 -0.78 4.05 -5.16
C VAL A 119 0.35 4.60 -6.02
N CYS A 120 0.55 5.92 -5.95
CA CYS A 120 1.66 6.61 -6.58
C CYS A 120 2.54 7.29 -5.54
N HIS A 121 3.85 7.05 -5.59
CA HIS A 121 4.85 7.73 -4.78
C HIS A 121 5.44 8.91 -5.56
N LEU A 122 4.91 10.11 -5.32
CA LEU A 122 5.23 11.32 -6.07
C LEU A 122 6.58 11.95 -5.68
N ASN A 123 7.18 11.56 -4.55
CA ASN A 123 8.51 11.99 -4.16
C ASN A 123 9.33 10.82 -3.62
N THR A 124 10.27 10.35 -4.44
CA THR A 124 11.18 9.25 -4.11
C THR A 124 12.55 9.75 -3.65
N SER A 125 12.76 11.05 -3.43
CA SER A 125 14.08 11.63 -3.09
C SER A 125 14.72 11.06 -1.83
N ARG A 126 13.91 10.53 -0.91
CA ARG A 126 14.37 9.89 0.34
C ARG A 126 14.44 8.36 0.26
N TRP A 127 14.16 7.76 -0.90
CA TRP A 127 14.31 6.33 -1.08
C TRP A 127 15.79 5.96 -1.08
N SER A 128 16.09 4.74 -0.63
CA SER A 128 17.44 4.18 -0.77
C SER A 128 17.80 4.10 -2.25
N SER A 129 19.02 4.47 -2.61
CA SER A 129 19.54 4.25 -3.98
C SER A 129 19.58 2.77 -4.36
N LYS A 130 19.49 1.86 -3.38
CA LYS A 130 19.40 0.41 -3.56
C LYS A 130 17.94 -0.09 -3.60
N HIS A 131 16.95 0.80 -3.65
CA HIS A 131 15.55 0.39 -3.73
C HIS A 131 15.31 -0.41 -5.01
N PRO A 132 14.71 -1.62 -4.96
CA PRO A 132 14.60 -2.51 -6.12
C PRO A 132 13.98 -1.85 -7.37
N PHE A 133 12.91 -1.06 -7.18
CA PHE A 133 12.29 -0.29 -8.27
C PHE A 133 13.26 0.68 -8.95
N LEU A 134 14.08 1.42 -8.17
CA LEU A 134 15.03 2.39 -8.72
C LEU A 134 16.15 1.68 -9.50
N LEU A 135 16.61 0.52 -9.00
CA LEU A 135 17.60 -0.29 -9.71
C LEU A 135 17.05 -0.84 -11.04
N ALA A 136 15.82 -1.36 -11.05
CA ALA A 136 15.17 -1.89 -12.25
C ALA A 136 14.96 -0.79 -13.31
N MET A 137 14.57 0.41 -12.89
CA MET A 137 14.37 1.56 -13.77
C MET A 137 15.65 2.32 -14.10
N ARG A 138 16.79 1.94 -13.51
CA ARG A 138 18.07 2.69 -13.58
C ARG A 138 17.90 4.17 -13.21
N ALA A 139 17.04 4.45 -12.25
CA ALA A 139 16.70 5.78 -11.78
C ALA A 139 17.40 6.10 -10.44
N LYS A 140 17.61 7.38 -10.14
CA LYS A 140 18.07 7.84 -8.82
C LYS A 140 16.88 8.26 -7.95
N PRO A 141 17.05 8.34 -6.62
CA PRO A 141 16.04 8.89 -5.74
C PRO A 141 15.61 10.29 -6.21
N GLY A 142 14.32 10.48 -6.48
CA GLY A 142 13.74 11.74 -6.94
C GLY A 142 13.54 11.86 -8.45
N ASP A 143 14.14 11.00 -9.28
CA ASP A 143 14.04 11.10 -10.74
C ASP A 143 12.66 10.71 -11.28
N VAL A 144 11.96 9.82 -10.55
CA VAL A 144 10.73 9.17 -11.03
C VAL A 144 9.69 9.05 -9.91
N ALA A 145 8.43 9.05 -10.31
CA ALA A 145 7.26 8.81 -9.46
C ALA A 145 6.62 7.45 -9.80
N PRO A 146 6.98 6.35 -9.11
CA PRO A 146 6.35 5.05 -9.33
C PRO A 146 4.88 5.06 -8.97
N CYS A 147 4.07 4.41 -9.79
CA CYS A 147 2.70 4.01 -9.46
C CYS A 147 2.57 2.48 -9.57
N HIS A 148 1.76 1.87 -8.71
CA HIS A 148 1.43 0.46 -8.82
C HIS A 148 0.00 0.20 -8.35
N PHE A 149 -0.63 -0.82 -8.92
CA PHE A 149 -1.91 -1.33 -8.42
C PHE A 149 -1.69 -2.10 -7.12
N LEU A 150 -2.71 -2.09 -6.27
CA LEU A 150 -2.73 -2.89 -5.08
C LEU A 150 -3.37 -4.25 -5.35
N PRO A 151 -2.82 -5.34 -4.78
CA PRO A 151 -3.52 -6.61 -4.69
C PRO A 151 -4.93 -6.45 -4.10
N LYS A 152 -5.82 -7.39 -4.45
CA LYS A 152 -7.25 -7.32 -4.10
C LYS A 152 -7.47 -7.16 -2.59
N SER A 153 -6.66 -7.84 -1.76
CA SER A 153 -6.82 -7.87 -0.31
C SER A 153 -6.05 -6.77 0.42
N SER A 154 -5.27 -5.96 -0.28
CA SER A 154 -4.57 -4.83 0.33
C SER A 154 -5.55 -3.77 0.85
N VAL A 155 -5.15 -3.12 1.93
CA VAL A 155 -5.92 -2.06 2.59
C VAL A 155 -5.07 -0.79 2.70
N ILE A 156 -5.64 0.35 2.35
CA ILE A 156 -5.05 1.67 2.62
C ILE A 156 -5.78 2.30 3.80
N TRP A 157 -5.01 2.73 4.79
CA TRP A 157 -5.51 3.43 5.97
C TRP A 157 -5.13 4.90 5.89
N VAL A 158 -6.14 5.77 6.00
CA VAL A 158 -5.97 7.22 5.96
C VAL A 158 -6.57 7.87 7.21
N PRO A 159 -5.93 8.89 7.81
CA PRO A 159 -6.53 9.65 8.90
C PRO A 159 -7.83 10.32 8.47
N ILE A 160 -8.87 10.23 9.31
CA ILE A 160 -10.05 11.08 9.17
C ILE A 160 -9.69 12.46 9.71
N VAL A 161 -9.67 13.45 8.83
CA VAL A 161 -9.58 14.85 9.22
C VAL A 161 -11.01 15.38 9.31
N GLU A 162 -11.45 15.79 10.50
CA GLU A 162 -12.67 16.59 10.61
C GLU A 162 -12.46 17.83 9.74
N GLN A 163 -13.19 17.94 8.64
CA GLN A 163 -13.28 19.19 7.92
C GLN A 163 -13.98 20.17 8.85
N GLY A 164 -13.20 21.06 9.49
CA GLY A 164 -13.76 22.27 10.05
C GLY A 164 -14.54 22.98 8.95
N ASP A 165 -15.81 23.27 9.23
CA ASP A 165 -16.76 24.04 8.43
C ASP A 165 -16.05 24.99 7.43
N GLY A 166 -16.03 24.57 6.17
CA GLY A 166 -15.12 25.12 5.16
C GLY A 166 -15.60 24.81 3.76
N ARG A 167 -16.80 25.31 3.44
CA ARG A 167 -17.36 25.40 2.09
C ARG A 167 -16.32 25.99 1.11
N ALA A 168 -15.66 25.15 0.33
CA ALA A 168 -14.95 25.52 -0.89
C ALA A 168 -14.91 24.26 -1.78
N ALA A 169 -15.98 23.92 -2.51
CA ALA A 169 -16.34 24.51 -3.81
C ALA A 169 -15.16 24.45 -4.81
N VAL A 170 -15.16 23.38 -5.61
CA VAL A 170 -15.03 23.39 -7.08
C VAL A 170 -14.26 24.57 -7.67
N GLN A 171 -13.07 24.30 -8.21
CA GLN A 171 -12.61 24.80 -9.49
C GLN A 171 -11.54 23.89 -10.09
#